data_AF-A0A8C0G5W6-F1
#
_entry.id   AF-A0A8C0G5W6-F1
#
_cell.length_a   1.000
_cell.length_b   1.000
_cell.length_c   1.000
_cell.angle_alpha   90.00
_cell.angle_beta   90.00
_cell.angle_gamma   90.00
#
_symmetry.space_group_name_H-M   'P 1'
#
loop_
_entity.id
_entity.type
_entity.pdbx_description
1 polymer ?
#
loop_
_entity_poly.entity_id
_entity_poly.type
_entity_poly.pdbx_seq_one_letter_code
_entity_poly.pdbx_strand_id
1 'polypeptide(L)'
;IQMLPKFCFPFDIERYTASSVVQNFTFALTDLEGNQRFGFCRLAGGFRTCLCILSYLPWFEVFYKILNNIADHLAKEQVSLGLLDPFRWLPPPPVSLGPSMTISQGQGCNLIAKKMGYTWNQLERMAQDRGLWRSRNLTEFVVAVDVPNMLQLYGSMLYERRILLTSSKLSTLTACVQASSAMLYPMYWQHIYIPTLPPHLLDYCW
;
A
#
# COMPACT_ATOMS: atom_id res chain seq x y z
N ILE A 1 13.46 6.83 -10.43
CA ILE A 1 12.26 7.67 -10.18
C ILE A 1 11.32 7.75 -11.40
N GLN A 2 11.81 7.66 -12.64
CA GLN A 2 10.95 7.73 -13.86
C GLN A 2 9.85 6.66 -13.97
N MET A 3 9.93 5.53 -13.26
CA MET A 3 8.90 4.48 -13.31
C MET A 3 7.67 4.76 -12.44
N LEU A 4 7.79 5.62 -11.43
CA LEU A 4 6.73 5.81 -10.42
C LEU A 4 5.38 6.27 -11.02
N PRO A 5 5.33 7.18 -12.01
CA PRO A 5 4.08 7.54 -12.68
C PRO A 5 3.41 6.35 -13.38
N LYS A 6 4.19 5.42 -13.93
CA LYS A 6 3.64 4.22 -14.61
C LYS A 6 2.99 3.23 -13.64
N PHE A 7 3.45 3.19 -12.39
CA PHE A 7 2.83 2.39 -11.33
C PHE A 7 1.63 3.09 -10.66
N CYS A 8 1.54 4.41 -10.75
CA CYS A 8 0.35 5.16 -10.30
C CYS A 8 -0.86 4.96 -11.23
N PHE A 9 -0.61 4.61 -12.50
CA PHE A 9 -1.64 4.29 -13.49
C PHE A 9 -1.33 2.94 -14.16
N PRO A 10 -1.45 1.81 -13.44
CA PRO A 10 -1.06 0.49 -13.93
C PRO A 10 -2.16 -0.15 -14.82
N PHE A 11 -2.82 0.65 -15.66
CA PHE A 11 -3.89 0.22 -16.55
C PHE A 11 -3.90 1.07 -17.81
N ASP A 12 -4.55 0.54 -18.85
CA ASP A 12 -4.76 1.27 -20.09
C ASP A 12 -5.89 2.31 -19.90
N ILE A 13 -5.50 3.58 -19.83
CA ILE A 13 -6.42 4.71 -19.59
C ILE A 13 -7.46 4.83 -20.71
N GLU A 14 -7.15 4.41 -21.94
CA GLU A 14 -8.07 4.50 -23.07
C GLU A 14 -9.15 3.42 -23.05
N ARG A 15 -8.83 2.24 -22.52
CA ARG A 15 -9.75 1.10 -22.44
C ARG A 15 -10.57 1.08 -21.16
N TYR A 16 -10.13 1.79 -20.12
CA TYR A 16 -10.77 1.75 -18.81
C TYR A 16 -11.86 2.83 -18.71
N THR A 17 -13.12 2.41 -18.54
CA THR A 17 -14.25 3.33 -18.35
C THR A 17 -14.03 4.18 -17.10
N ALA A 18 -13.95 5.50 -17.27
CA ALA A 18 -13.76 6.47 -16.19
C ALA A 18 -14.75 6.21 -15.05
N SER A 19 -14.25 5.63 -13.95
CA SER A 19 -15.05 5.41 -12.75
C SER A 19 -15.04 6.68 -11.91
N SER A 20 -16.20 7.12 -11.44
CA SER A 20 -16.32 8.25 -10.50
C SER A 20 -15.82 7.90 -9.10
N VAL A 21 -15.47 6.63 -8.85
CA VAL A 21 -15.12 6.12 -7.52
C VAL A 21 -13.63 6.36 -7.24
N VAL A 22 -13.34 7.02 -6.11
CA VAL A 22 -11.97 7.14 -5.58
C VAL A 22 -11.49 5.77 -5.13
N GLN A 23 -10.30 5.37 -5.58
CA GLN A 23 -9.72 4.08 -5.25
C GLN A 23 -8.39 4.25 -4.50
N ASN A 24 -8.20 3.42 -3.48
CA ASN A 24 -6.94 3.31 -2.77
C ASN A 24 -6.32 1.96 -3.10
N PHE A 25 -5.06 1.97 -3.53
CA PHE A 25 -4.33 0.75 -3.88
C PHE A 25 -2.86 0.90 -3.48
N THR A 26 -2.16 -0.23 -3.33
CA THR A 26 -0.73 -0.24 -3.03
C THR A 26 0.02 -1.08 -4.03
N PHE A 27 0.99 -0.48 -4.71
CA PHE A 27 1.99 -1.21 -5.49
C PHE A 27 3.23 -1.50 -4.63
N ALA A 28 4.05 -2.45 -5.06
CA ALA A 28 5.36 -2.71 -4.44
C ALA A 28 6.46 -2.61 -5.49
N LEU A 29 7.59 -2.03 -5.10
CA LEU A 29 8.83 -2.02 -5.86
C LEU A 29 9.87 -2.79 -5.05
N THR A 30 10.54 -3.73 -5.68
CA THR A 30 11.62 -4.50 -5.05
C THR A 30 12.95 -3.80 -5.33
N ASP A 31 13.72 -3.52 -4.27
CA ASP A 31 15.06 -2.96 -4.36
C ASP A 31 16.09 -4.05 -4.75
N LEU A 32 17.32 -3.66 -5.05
CA LEU A 32 18.43 -4.56 -5.38
C LEU A 32 18.74 -5.56 -4.26
N GLU A 33 18.46 -5.18 -3.01
CA GLU A 33 18.62 -6.00 -1.81
C GLU A 33 17.44 -6.97 -1.57
N GLY A 34 16.43 -6.98 -2.45
CA GLY A 34 15.20 -7.77 -2.26
C GLY A 34 14.17 -7.13 -1.32
N ASN A 35 14.48 -5.97 -0.74
CA ASN A 35 13.58 -5.23 0.14
C ASN A 35 12.39 -4.63 -0.62
N GLN A 36 11.19 -4.71 -0.04
CA GLN A 36 9.97 -4.18 -0.64
C GLN A 36 9.73 -2.72 -0.23
N ARG A 37 9.58 -1.82 -1.20
CA ARG A 37 9.06 -0.45 -1.04
C ARG A 37 7.62 -0.39 -1.49
N PHE A 38 6.73 0.03 -0.59
CA PHE A 38 5.30 0.13 -0.85
C PHE A 38 4.94 1.55 -1.35
N GLY A 39 4.26 1.61 -2.48
CA GLY A 39 3.68 2.82 -3.05
C GLY A 39 2.19 2.89 -2.75
N PHE A 40 1.82 3.64 -1.72
CA PHE A 40 0.43 3.86 -1.33
C PHE A 40 -0.17 4.93 -2.23
N CYS A 41 -1.20 4.57 -2.98
CA CYS A 41 -1.82 5.43 -3.98
C CYS A 41 -3.28 5.71 -3.64
N ARG A 42 -3.68 6.98 -3.85
CA ARG A 42 -5.08 7.43 -3.89
C ARG A 42 -5.36 7.98 -5.28
N LEU A 43 -6.16 7.23 -6.02
CA LEU A 43 -6.57 7.53 -7.38
C LEU A 43 -7.90 8.28 -7.36
N ALA A 44 -7.91 9.50 -7.91
CA ALA A 44 -9.11 10.31 -7.99
C ALA A 44 -10.10 9.77 -9.04
N GLY A 45 -11.39 10.06 -8.84
CA GLY A 45 -12.44 9.73 -9.81
C GLY A 45 -12.12 10.32 -11.19
N GLY A 46 -12.33 9.52 -12.24
CA GLY A 46 -12.00 9.89 -13.62
C GLY A 46 -10.53 9.73 -14.01
N PHE A 47 -9.68 9.13 -13.15
CA PHE A 47 -8.29 8.74 -13.44
C PHE A 47 -7.37 9.89 -13.88
N ARG A 48 -7.68 11.13 -13.49
CA ARG A 48 -6.89 12.31 -13.88
C ARG A 48 -5.73 12.59 -12.94
N THR A 49 -5.86 12.25 -11.67
CA THR A 49 -4.86 12.54 -10.64
C THR A 49 -4.68 11.35 -9.71
N CYS A 50 -3.43 11.11 -9.31
CA CYS A 50 -3.07 10.09 -8.34
C CYS A 50 -2.09 10.68 -7.34
N LEU A 51 -2.43 10.61 -6.05
CA LEU A 51 -1.51 10.94 -4.97
C LEU A 51 -0.79 9.67 -4.52
N CYS A 52 0.53 9.71 -4.40
CA CYS A 52 1.33 8.55 -4.02
C CYS A 52 2.30 8.89 -2.89
N ILE A 53 2.37 8.02 -1.88
CA ILE A 53 3.42 8.02 -0.85
C ILE A 53 4.23 6.73 -1.02
N LEU A 54 5.56 6.85 -1.10
CA LEU A 54 6.47 5.70 -1.15
C LEU A 54 7.12 5.51 0.21
N SER A 55 7.03 4.30 0.78
CA SER A 55 7.61 3.98 2.08
C SER A 55 8.00 2.51 2.17
N TYR A 56 9.02 2.20 2.96
CA TYR A 56 9.37 0.82 3.34
C TYR A 56 8.46 0.27 4.44
N LEU A 57 7.74 1.13 5.15
CA LEU A 57 6.87 0.73 6.25
C LEU A 57 5.51 0.29 5.72
N PRO A 58 5.00 -0.90 6.06
CA PRO A 58 3.71 -1.43 5.59
C PRO A 58 2.51 -0.83 6.35
N TRP A 59 2.46 0.49 6.55
CA TRP A 59 1.39 1.16 7.32
C TRP A 59 0.21 1.60 6.43
N PHE A 60 -0.47 0.62 5.83
CA PHE A 60 -1.56 0.83 4.86
C PHE A 60 -2.61 1.84 5.35
N GLU A 61 -3.19 1.62 6.53
CA GLU A 61 -4.25 2.48 7.08
C GLU A 61 -3.80 3.91 7.34
N VAL A 62 -2.57 4.07 7.84
CA VAL A 62 -2.00 5.38 8.15
C VAL A 62 -1.80 6.16 6.85
N PHE A 63 -1.12 5.58 5.87
CA PHE A 63 -0.82 6.27 4.61
C PHE A 63 -2.08 6.57 3.81
N TYR A 64 -3.08 5.69 3.78
CA TYR A 64 -4.36 5.99 3.13
C TYR A 64 -5.10 7.17 3.79
N LYS A 65 -5.11 7.25 5.12
CA LYS A 65 -5.70 8.41 5.84
C LYS A 65 -4.96 9.70 5.52
N ILE A 66 -3.62 9.66 5.47
CA ILE A 66 -2.80 10.81 5.10
C ILE A 66 -3.14 11.28 3.69
N LEU A 67 -3.18 10.36 2.72
CA LEU A 67 -3.49 10.67 1.32
C LEU A 67 -4.90 11.27 1.16
N ASN A 68 -5.88 10.76 1.90
CA ASN A 68 -7.23 11.31 1.90
C ASN A 68 -7.24 12.74 2.45
N ASN A 69 -6.57 12.98 3.57
CA ASN A 69 -6.49 14.31 4.17
C ASN A 69 -5.79 15.32 3.24
N ILE A 70 -4.67 14.92 2.62
CA ILE A 70 -3.98 15.75 1.61
C ILE A 70 -4.91 16.06 0.44
N ALA A 71 -5.65 15.07 -0.06
CA ALA A 71 -6.59 15.28 -1.15
C ALA A 71 -7.73 16.25 -0.80
N ASP A 72 -8.28 16.16 0.41
CA ASP A 72 -9.35 17.04 0.89
C ASP A 72 -8.84 18.48 1.06
N HIS A 73 -7.60 18.67 1.51
CA HIS A 73 -6.98 19.99 1.57
C HIS A 73 -6.68 20.56 0.18
N LEU A 74 -6.23 19.73 -0.76
CA LEU A 74 -6.02 20.14 -2.15
C LEU A 74 -7.33 20.56 -2.82
N ALA A 75 -8.43 19.83 -2.57
CA ALA A 75 -9.76 20.18 -3.08
C ALA A 75 -10.31 21.50 -2.51
N LYS A 76 -9.86 21.91 -1.32
CA LYS A 76 -10.26 23.15 -0.64
C LYS A 76 -9.32 24.34 -0.94
N GLU A 77 -8.38 24.20 -1.89
CA GLU A 77 -7.36 25.22 -2.25
C GLU A 77 -6.52 25.74 -1.06
N GLN A 78 -6.43 24.97 0.03
CA GLN A 78 -5.79 25.38 1.28
C GLN A 78 -4.38 24.81 1.46
N VAL A 79 -3.65 24.54 0.37
CA VAL A 79 -2.31 23.94 0.45
C VAL A 79 -1.24 24.98 0.15
N SER A 80 -0.68 25.56 1.21
CA SER A 80 0.67 26.13 1.17
C SER A 80 1.68 24.99 1.10
N LEU A 81 2.63 25.06 0.16
CA LEU A 81 3.69 24.07 -0.08
C LEU A 81 4.50 23.65 1.16
N GLY A 82 4.43 24.41 2.27
CA GLY A 82 5.09 24.10 3.54
C GLY A 82 4.52 22.92 4.34
N LEU A 83 3.42 22.28 3.91
CA LEU A 83 2.92 21.04 4.54
C LEU A 83 3.68 19.78 4.10
N LEU A 84 4.40 19.83 2.97
CA LEU A 84 5.16 18.71 2.42
C LEU A 84 6.62 18.68 2.87
N ASP A 85 7.15 19.79 3.38
CA ASP A 85 8.54 19.89 3.85
C ASP A 85 8.88 18.97 5.04
N PRO A 86 8.01 18.76 6.05
CA PRO A 86 8.31 17.79 7.09
C PRO A 86 8.27 16.33 6.58
N PHE A 87 7.53 16.01 5.52
CA PHE A 87 7.47 14.63 5.01
C PHE A 87 8.64 14.25 4.09
N ARG A 88 9.39 15.23 3.57
CA ARG A 88 10.49 14.99 2.63
C ARG A 88 11.79 14.51 3.29
N TRP A 89 11.95 14.68 4.61
CA TRP A 89 13.22 14.44 5.29
C TRP A 89 13.07 13.91 6.73
N LEU A 90 12.09 13.05 7.02
CA LEU A 90 12.19 12.27 8.25
C LEU A 90 13.06 11.03 8.01
N PRO A 91 14.21 10.87 8.69
CA PRO A 91 14.85 9.57 8.75
C PRO A 91 13.82 8.56 9.26
N PRO A 92 13.80 7.33 8.72
CA PRO A 92 12.94 6.29 9.25
C PRO A 92 13.18 6.23 10.77
N PRO A 93 12.11 6.24 11.60
CA PRO A 93 12.31 6.07 13.03
C PRO A 93 13.15 4.81 13.24
N PRO A 94 14.18 4.83 14.10
CA PRO A 94 14.97 3.63 14.32
C PRO A 94 14.04 2.57 14.91
N VAL A 95 13.66 1.60 14.08
CA VAL A 95 12.85 0.46 14.47
C VAL A 95 13.84 -0.56 15.05
N SER A 96 13.86 -0.69 16.37
CA SER A 96 14.58 -1.81 16.98
C SER A 96 13.83 -3.11 16.67
N LEU A 97 14.49 -4.02 15.94
CA LEU A 97 14.01 -5.38 15.72
C LEU A 97 14.09 -6.17 17.05
N GLY A 98 13.14 -5.90 17.94
CA GLY A 98 12.83 -6.72 19.11
C GLY A 98 11.41 -7.30 19.01
N PRO A 99 11.04 -8.24 19.90
CA PRO A 99 9.69 -8.83 19.95
C PRO A 99 8.57 -7.80 20.20
N SER A 100 8.92 -6.57 20.59
CA SER A 100 8.04 -5.40 20.59
C SER A 100 8.73 -4.27 19.81
N MET A 101 8.12 -3.79 18.72
CA MET A 101 8.69 -2.71 17.89
C MET A 101 8.48 -1.37 18.61
N THR A 102 9.46 -0.83 19.32
CA THR A 102 9.35 0.50 19.93
C THR A 102 9.85 1.56 18.95
N ILE A 103 9.03 2.56 18.60
CA ILE A 103 9.42 3.66 17.70
C ILE A 103 9.94 4.80 18.57
N SER A 104 11.25 5.08 18.55
CA SER A 104 11.79 6.17 19.36
C SER A 104 11.24 7.53 18.91
N GLN A 105 10.69 8.28 19.86
CA GLN A 105 9.98 9.54 19.66
C GLN A 105 10.90 10.65 19.08
N GLY A 106 10.79 10.93 17.78
CA GLY A 106 11.40 12.11 17.15
C GLY A 106 10.44 13.32 17.13
N GLN A 107 10.94 14.54 17.37
CA GLN A 107 10.11 15.76 17.44
C GLN A 107 9.23 16.01 16.19
N GLY A 108 9.73 15.70 14.99
CA GLY A 108 8.96 15.84 13.73
C GLY A 108 7.76 14.89 13.63
N CYS A 109 7.82 13.79 14.38
CA CYS A 109 6.91 12.69 14.24
C CYS A 109 5.74 12.83 15.26
N ASN A 110 5.94 13.69 16.29
CA ASN A 110 4.90 14.31 17.15
C ASN A 110 4.00 15.28 16.39
N LEU A 111 4.58 16.09 15.50
CA LEU A 111 3.85 17.03 14.66
C LEU A 111 2.96 16.32 13.65
N ILE A 112 3.47 15.21 13.09
CA ILE A 112 2.75 14.30 12.19
C ILE A 112 1.56 13.67 12.92
N ALA A 113 1.79 13.03 14.08
CA ALA A 113 0.71 12.45 14.89
C ALA A 113 -0.35 13.50 15.26
N LYS A 114 0.08 14.65 15.78
CA LYS A 114 -0.80 15.75 16.21
C LYS A 114 -1.58 16.38 15.04
N LYS A 115 -0.98 16.57 13.86
CA LYS A 115 -1.69 17.03 12.64
C LYS A 115 -2.65 15.97 12.10
N MET A 116 -2.41 14.69 12.35
CA MET A 116 -3.31 13.60 11.97
C MET A 116 -4.41 13.34 12.99
N GLY A 117 -4.46 14.08 14.11
CA GLY A 117 -5.43 13.87 15.18
C GLY A 117 -5.18 12.59 15.99
N TYR A 118 -3.97 12.03 15.94
CA TYR A 118 -3.58 10.84 16.68
C TYR A 118 -2.51 11.17 17.73
N THR A 119 -2.52 10.46 18.85
CA THR A 119 -1.38 10.44 19.78
C THR A 119 -0.32 9.47 19.25
N TRP A 120 0.97 9.74 19.46
CA TRP A 120 2.04 8.81 19.09
C TRP A 120 1.80 7.37 19.50
N ASN A 121 1.37 7.16 20.74
CA ASN A 121 1.12 5.82 21.27
C ASN A 121 0.00 5.09 20.48
N GLN A 122 -0.91 5.83 19.83
CA GLN A 122 -1.91 5.26 18.92
C GLN A 122 -1.29 4.89 17.57
N LEU A 123 -0.37 5.70 17.06
CA LEU A 123 0.38 5.44 15.83
C LEU A 123 1.32 4.24 16.00
N GLU A 124 2.02 4.15 17.13
CA GLU A 124 2.81 2.98 17.52
C GLU A 124 1.95 1.74 17.65
N ARG A 125 0.79 1.82 18.32
CA ARG A 125 -0.14 0.69 18.41
C ARG A 125 -0.64 0.23 17.04
N MET A 126 -0.97 1.16 16.14
CA MET A 126 -1.37 0.82 14.76
C MET A 126 -0.20 0.25 13.94
N ALA A 127 1.02 0.69 14.19
CA ALA A 127 2.24 0.17 13.56
C ALA A 127 2.66 -1.21 14.13
N GLN A 128 2.39 -1.45 15.41
CA GLN A 128 2.67 -2.68 16.15
C GLN A 128 1.56 -3.71 15.98
N ASP A 129 0.34 -3.31 15.60
CA ASP A 129 -0.76 -4.22 15.30
C ASP A 129 -0.42 -4.97 14.01
N ARG A 130 0.39 -6.04 14.15
CA ARG A 130 0.52 -7.13 13.18
C ARG A 130 -0.79 -7.92 13.04
N GLY A 131 -1.93 -7.35 13.45
CA GLY A 131 -3.25 -7.93 13.34
C GLY A 131 -3.63 -8.07 11.89
N LEU A 132 -3.16 -9.16 11.27
CA LEU A 132 -3.57 -9.70 9.96
C LEU A 132 -5.09 -9.50 9.76
N TRP A 133 -5.86 -9.80 10.82
CA TRP A 133 -7.32 -9.78 10.93
C TRP A 133 -7.99 -8.40 10.94
N ARG A 134 -7.26 -7.33 11.23
CA ARG A 134 -7.79 -5.95 11.21
C ARG A 134 -7.40 -5.16 9.98
N SER A 135 -6.62 -5.76 9.08
CA SER A 135 -6.19 -5.09 7.86
C SER A 135 -7.35 -5.00 6.87
N ARG A 136 -7.58 -3.81 6.30
CA ARG A 136 -8.53 -3.62 5.19
C ARG A 136 -8.25 -4.58 4.03
N ASN A 137 -6.99 -4.94 3.83
CA ASN A 137 -6.56 -5.88 2.80
C ASN A 137 -7.20 -7.27 3.00
N LEU A 138 -7.19 -7.81 4.22
CA LEU A 138 -7.80 -9.11 4.49
C LEU A 138 -9.33 -9.05 4.41
N THR A 139 -9.94 -7.97 4.92
CA THR A 139 -11.40 -7.80 4.81
C THR A 139 -11.85 -7.78 3.35
N GLU A 140 -11.16 -7.01 2.50
CA GLU A 140 -11.45 -6.94 1.06
C GLU A 140 -11.20 -8.30 0.37
N PHE A 141 -10.15 -9.02 0.75
CA PHE A 141 -9.84 -10.36 0.21
C PHE A 141 -10.93 -11.38 0.52
N VAL A 142 -11.37 -11.46 1.79
CA VAL A 142 -12.42 -12.40 2.22
C VAL A 142 -13.76 -12.08 1.58
N VAL A 143 -14.04 -10.80 1.32
CA VAL A 143 -15.27 -10.36 0.63
C VAL A 143 -15.20 -10.64 -0.87
N ALA A 144 -14.01 -10.55 -1.48
CA ALA A 144 -13.84 -10.66 -2.92
C ALA A 144 -13.58 -12.09 -3.44
N VAL A 145 -13.09 -12.99 -2.59
CA VAL A 145 -12.62 -14.33 -3.00
C VAL A 145 -13.36 -15.42 -2.25
N ASP A 146 -13.97 -16.34 -2.99
CA ASP A 146 -14.65 -17.50 -2.40
C ASP A 146 -13.69 -18.45 -1.68
N VAL A 147 -14.17 -19.15 -0.66
CA VAL A 147 -13.38 -20.08 0.15
C VAL A 147 -12.61 -21.13 -0.67
N PRO A 148 -13.19 -21.78 -1.72
CA PRO A 148 -12.43 -22.72 -2.54
C PRO A 148 -11.24 -22.08 -3.25
N ASN A 149 -11.42 -20.86 -3.77
CA ASN A 149 -10.37 -20.11 -4.45
C ASN A 149 -9.29 -19.64 -3.46
N MET A 150 -9.68 -19.26 -2.23
CA MET A 150 -8.72 -18.95 -1.16
C MET A 150 -7.82 -20.15 -0.84
N LEU A 151 -8.39 -21.35 -0.73
CA LEU A 151 -7.63 -22.58 -0.47
C LEU A 151 -6.72 -22.97 -1.63
N GLN A 152 -7.22 -22.85 -2.88
CA GLN A 152 -6.40 -23.09 -4.07
C GLN A 152 -5.23 -22.11 -4.18
N LEU A 153 -5.47 -20.83 -3.87
CA LEU A 153 -4.45 -19.80 -3.86
C LEU A 153 -3.39 -20.09 -2.80
N TYR A 154 -3.83 -20.40 -1.58
CA TYR A 154 -2.92 -20.76 -0.49
C TYR A 154 -2.09 -22.00 -0.84
N GLY A 155 -2.72 -23.07 -1.36
CA GLY A 155 -2.01 -24.25 -1.85
C GLY A 155 -1.00 -23.91 -2.95
N SER A 156 -1.39 -23.11 -3.93
CA SER A 156 -0.50 -22.67 -5.02
C SER A 156 0.71 -21.89 -4.50
N MET A 157 0.53 -21.08 -3.45
CA MET A 157 1.62 -20.37 -2.79
C MET A 157 2.56 -21.33 -2.05
N LEU A 158 2.04 -22.33 -1.34
CA LEU A 158 2.87 -23.35 -0.68
C LEU A 158 3.71 -24.18 -1.67
N TYR A 159 3.22 -24.35 -2.91
CA TYR A 159 3.96 -24.99 -4.00
C TYR A 159 4.81 -24.03 -4.84
N GLU A 160 4.97 -22.77 -4.39
CA GLU A 160 5.75 -21.73 -5.08
C GLU A 160 5.39 -21.57 -6.57
N ARG A 161 4.10 -21.70 -6.91
CA ARG A 161 3.64 -21.60 -8.30
C ARG A 161 3.67 -20.16 -8.79
N ARG A 162 3.76 -19.98 -10.12
CA ARG A 162 3.51 -18.69 -10.79
C ARG A 162 2.01 -18.40 -10.69
N ILE A 163 1.63 -17.35 -9.98
CA ILE A 163 0.23 -17.00 -9.71
C ILE A 163 -0.07 -15.63 -10.32
N LEU A 164 -1.15 -15.56 -11.10
CA LEU A 164 -1.68 -14.31 -11.64
C LEU A 164 -3.07 -14.04 -11.05
N LEU A 165 -3.21 -12.91 -10.36
CA LEU A 165 -4.50 -12.42 -9.88
C LEU A 165 -4.99 -11.32 -10.82
N THR A 166 -6.28 -11.35 -11.15
CA THR A 166 -6.92 -10.33 -12.01
C THR A 166 -8.14 -9.77 -11.30
N SER A 167 -8.39 -8.48 -11.48
CA SER A 167 -9.58 -7.81 -10.95
C SER A 167 -9.87 -6.57 -11.79
N SER A 168 -11.13 -6.16 -11.84
CA SER A 168 -11.53 -4.88 -12.43
C SER A 168 -11.23 -3.69 -11.51
N LYS A 169 -11.02 -3.92 -10.20
CA LYS A 169 -10.74 -2.87 -9.21
C LYS A 169 -9.33 -3.01 -8.66
N LEU A 170 -8.53 -1.95 -8.75
CA LEU A 170 -7.15 -1.95 -8.22
C LEU A 170 -7.09 -2.12 -6.70
N SER A 171 -8.06 -1.56 -5.99
CA SER A 171 -8.17 -1.72 -4.53
C SER A 171 -8.29 -3.19 -4.16
N THR A 172 -9.18 -3.91 -4.84
CA THR A 172 -9.43 -5.34 -4.61
C THR A 172 -8.23 -6.18 -5.03
N LEU A 173 -7.64 -5.91 -6.21
CA LEU A 173 -6.44 -6.61 -6.68
C LEU A 173 -5.30 -6.54 -5.66
N THR A 174 -4.93 -5.32 -5.27
CA THR A 174 -3.79 -5.11 -4.36
C THR A 174 -4.08 -5.64 -2.96
N ALA A 175 -5.30 -5.45 -2.46
CA ALA A 175 -5.72 -6.05 -1.20
C ALA A 175 -5.59 -7.58 -1.21
N CYS A 176 -6.05 -8.23 -2.29
CA CYS A 176 -5.96 -9.69 -2.43
C CYS A 176 -4.52 -10.17 -2.44
N VAL A 177 -3.62 -9.51 -3.20
CA VAL A 177 -2.20 -9.87 -3.24
C VAL A 177 -1.55 -9.75 -1.85
N GLN A 178 -1.77 -8.61 -1.18
CA GLN A 178 -1.18 -8.35 0.14
C GLN A 178 -1.74 -9.30 1.21
N ALA A 179 -3.04 -9.57 1.19
CA ALA A 179 -3.68 -10.51 2.11
C ALA A 179 -3.19 -11.94 1.90
N SER A 180 -3.05 -12.37 0.64
CA SER A 180 -2.57 -13.71 0.31
C SER A 180 -1.12 -13.92 0.79
N SER A 181 -0.25 -12.91 0.61
CA SER A 181 1.10 -12.97 1.18
C SER A 181 1.10 -12.99 2.70
N ALA A 182 0.16 -12.29 3.35
CA ALA A 182 0.04 -12.25 4.79
C ALA A 182 -0.41 -13.62 5.37
N MET A 183 -1.22 -14.38 4.63
CA MET A 183 -1.67 -15.73 5.02
C MET A 183 -0.52 -16.75 5.14
N LEU A 184 0.64 -16.47 4.54
CA LEU A 184 1.81 -17.35 4.63
C LEU A 184 2.54 -17.25 5.99
N TYR A 185 2.17 -16.29 6.85
CA TYR A 185 2.80 -16.11 8.14
C TYR A 185 2.92 -17.44 8.92
N PRO A 186 4.10 -17.77 9.48
CA PRO A 186 5.30 -16.94 9.65
C PRO A 186 6.27 -16.90 8.45
N MET A 187 5.94 -17.58 7.36
CA MET A 187 6.72 -17.54 6.12
C MET A 187 6.38 -16.28 5.31
N TYR A 188 7.28 -15.91 4.40
CA TYR A 188 7.10 -14.79 3.47
C TYR A 188 7.35 -15.28 2.05
N TRP A 189 6.62 -14.74 1.08
CA TRP A 189 6.87 -15.02 -0.32
C TRP A 189 8.28 -14.53 -0.73
N GLN A 190 9.10 -15.42 -1.27
CA GLN A 190 10.50 -15.13 -1.62
C GLN A 190 10.72 -14.82 -3.11
N HIS A 191 9.76 -15.19 -3.96
CA HIS A 191 9.87 -14.99 -5.41
C HIS A 191 9.37 -13.60 -5.84
N ILE A 192 9.29 -13.39 -7.14
CA ILE A 192 8.79 -12.15 -7.74
C ILE A 192 7.44 -11.77 -7.12
N TYR A 193 7.35 -10.54 -6.64
CA TYR A 193 6.18 -9.98 -5.98
C TYR A 193 5.80 -8.64 -6.61
N ILE A 194 4.76 -8.63 -7.44
CA ILE A 194 4.30 -7.44 -8.17
C ILE A 194 2.79 -7.29 -7.98
N PRO A 195 2.33 -6.52 -6.96
CA PRO A 195 0.90 -6.38 -6.66
C PRO A 195 0.07 -5.71 -7.76
N THR A 196 0.69 -4.83 -8.52
CA THR A 196 0.10 -4.22 -9.71
C THR A 196 1.12 -4.27 -10.82
N LEU A 197 0.77 -4.90 -11.93
CA LEU A 197 1.63 -5.00 -13.10
C LEU A 197 1.19 -3.98 -14.14
N PRO A 198 1.97 -2.90 -14.38
CA PRO A 198 1.66 -1.96 -15.45
C PRO A 198 1.78 -2.62 -16.84
N PRO A 199 1.10 -2.09 -17.87
CA PRO A 199 1.08 -2.68 -19.22
C PRO A 199 2.46 -2.89 -19.85
N HIS A 200 3.41 -1.99 -19.58
CA HIS A 200 4.78 -2.09 -20.12
C HIS A 200 5.63 -3.21 -19.48
N LEU A 201 5.14 -3.89 -18.44
CA LEU A 201 5.81 -5.01 -17.80
C LEU A 201 5.05 -6.33 -18.02
N LEU A 202 4.08 -6.38 -18.93
CA LEU A 202 3.32 -7.61 -19.22
C LEU A 202 4.20 -8.76 -19.71
N ASP A 203 5.35 -8.46 -20.30
CA ASP A 203 6.33 -9.48 -20.72
C ASP A 203 6.88 -10.30 -19.55
N TYR A 204 6.80 -9.79 -18.30
CA TYR A 204 7.19 -10.55 -17.10
C TYR A 204 6.22 -11.70 -16.75
N CYS A 205 5.05 -11.79 -17.41
CA CYS A 205 4.08 -12.84 -17.16
C CYS A 205 4.38 -14.18 -17.87
N TRP A 206 5.26 -14.18 -18.88
CA TRP A 206 5.55 -15.35 -19.72
C TRP A 206 6.95 -15.90 -19.41
#